data_AF-A0A9E1H905-F1
#
_entry.id   AF-A0A9E1H905-F1
#
_cell.length_a   1.000
_cell.length_b   1.000
_cell.length_c   1.000
_cell.angle_alpha   90.00
_cell.angle_beta   90.00
_cell.angle_gamma   90.00
#
_symmetry.space_group_name_H-M   'P 1'
#
loop_
_entity.id
_entity.type
_entity.pdbx_description
1 polymer ?
#
loop_
_entity_poly.entity_id
_entity_poly.type
_entity_poly.pdbx_seq_one_letter_code
_entity_poly.pdbx_strand_id
1 'polypeptide(L)' 'MKALVTGVKGQLGHDVMNELAKRGYEGVGVDVEEMDITDAAAVDSVIREAKVDSVV' A
#
# COMPACT_ATOMS: atom_id res chain seq x y z
N MET A 1 0.22 10.47 8.71
CA MET A 1 -0.18 9.06 8.54
C MET A 1 0.56 8.53 7.33
N LYS A 2 1.04 7.29 7.43
CA LYS A 2 1.64 6.53 6.34
C LYS A 2 0.79 5.29 6.07
N ALA A 3 0.27 5.14 4.86
CA ALA A 3 -0.59 4.03 4.48
C ALA A 3 0.06 3.19 3.37
N LEU A 4 -0.01 1.86 3.51
CA LEU A 4 0.30 0.92 2.44
C LEU A 4 -0.98 0.63 1.65
N VAL A 5 -0.99 0.86 0.35
CA VAL A 5 -2.13 0.61 -0.54
C VAL A 5 -1.76 -0.55 -1.47
N THR A 6 -2.42 -1.69 -1.28
CA THR A 6 -2.25 -2.86 -2.15
C THR A 6 -3.15 -2.78 -3.38
N GLY A 7 -2.73 -3.39 -4.50
CA GLY A 7 -3.46 -3.31 -5.77
C GLY A 7 -3.58 -1.88 -6.29
N VAL A 8 -2.50 -1.09 -6.20
CA VAL A 8 -2.53 0.35 -6.49
C VAL A 8 -2.94 0.70 -7.94
N LYS A 9 -2.76 -0.21 -8.92
CA LYS A 9 -3.22 0.01 -10.30
C LYS A 9 -4.72 -0.24 -10.48
N GLY A 10 -5.42 -0.74 -9.46
CA GLY A 10 -6.89 -0.85 -9.44
C GLY A 10 -7.60 0.48 -9.24
N GLN A 11 -8.92 0.52 -9.48
CA GLN A 11 -9.72 1.76 -9.39
C GLN A 11 -9.63 2.39 -7.99
N LEU A 12 -9.90 1.59 -6.94
CA LEU A 12 -9.86 2.08 -5.57
C LEU A 12 -8.44 2.45 -5.12
N GLY A 13 -7.45 1.63 -5.45
CA GLY A 13 -6.05 1.87 -5.07
C GLY A 13 -5.54 3.22 -5.59
N HIS A 14 -5.83 3.51 -6.86
CA HIS A 14 -5.51 4.80 -7.48
C HIS A 14 -6.22 5.98 -6.78
N ASP A 15 -7.51 5.85 -6.50
CA ASP A 15 -8.28 6.92 -5.86
C ASP A 15 -7.86 7.16 -4.40
N VAL A 16 -7.52 6.10 -3.66
CA VAL A 16 -6.98 6.20 -2.29
C VAL A 16 -5.64 6.93 -2.30
N MET A 17 -4.74 6.62 -3.22
CA MET A 17 -3.46 7.34 -3.34
C MET A 17 -3.65 8.83 -3.60
N ASN A 18 -4.60 9.19 -4.47
CA ASN A 18 -4.94 10.60 -4.72
C ASN A 18 -5.49 11.29 -3.46
N GLU A 19 -6.31 10.60 -2.68
CA GLU A 19 -6.89 11.16 -1.46
C GLU A 19 -5.87 11.30 -0.33
N LEU A 20 -4.93 10.35 -0.20
CA LEU A 20 -3.80 10.44 0.73
C LEU A 20 -2.95 11.68 0.41
N ALA A 21 -2.61 11.88 -0.87
CA ALA A 21 -1.85 13.04 -1.31
C ALA A 21 -2.58 14.35 -1.02
N LYS A 22 -3.89 14.44 -1.31
CA LYS A 22 -4.72 15.63 -1.01
C LYS A 22 -4.73 16.00 0.48
N ARG A 23 -4.64 15.00 1.36
CA ARG A 23 -4.64 15.19 2.82
C ARG A 23 -3.24 15.38 3.40
N GLY A 24 -2.19 15.34 2.59
CA GLY A 24 -0.80 15.43 3.05
C GLY A 24 -0.32 14.18 3.81
N TYR A 25 -0.90 13.01 3.50
CA TYR A 25 -0.48 11.73 4.04
C TYR A 25 0.48 11.02 3.08
N GLU A 26 1.38 10.21 3.63
CA GLU A 26 2.32 9.40 2.86
C GLU A 26 1.60 8.12 2.40
N GLY A 27 1.54 7.89 1.09
CA GLY A 27 1.01 6.66 0.51
C GLY A 27 2.13 5.83 -0.11
N VAL A 28 2.20 4.55 0.24
CA VAL A 28 3.09 3.55 -0.38
C VAL A 28 2.21 2.63 -1.20
N GLY A 29 2.28 2.71 -2.52
CA GLY A 29 1.50 1.85 -3.43
C GLY A 29 2.29 0.60 -3.82
N VAL A 30 1.64 -0.56 -3.76
CA VAL A 30 2.17 -1.83 -4.26
C VAL A 30 1.10 -2.54 -5.10
N ASP A 31 1.51 -3.31 -6.10
CA ASP A 31 0.65 -4.20 -6.87
C ASP A 31 1.22 -5.63 -6.84
N VAL A 32 0.55 -6.56 -7.52
CA VAL A 32 0.90 -8.00 -7.53
C VAL A 32 2.32 -8.28 -8.04
N GLU A 33 2.87 -7.40 -8.87
CA GLU A 33 4.25 -7.53 -9.39
C GLU A 33 5.30 -7.16 -8.32
N GLU A 34 4.95 -6.30 -7.36
CA GLU A 34 5.82 -5.86 -6.28
C GLU A 34 5.61 -6.66 -4.98
N MET A 35 4.35 -6.99 -4.67
CA MET A 35 3.97 -7.77 -3.49
C MET A 35 2.71 -8.58 -3.78
N ASP A 36 2.87 -9.86 -4.09
CA ASP A 36 1.76 -10.80 -4.15
C ASP A 36 1.22 -11.06 -2.73
N ILE A 37 0.00 -10.63 -2.46
CA ILE A 37 -0.66 -10.81 -1.16
C ILE A 37 -0.92 -12.29 -0.82
N THR A 38 -0.82 -13.20 -1.79
CA THR A 38 -0.93 -14.64 -1.58
C THR A 38 0.37 -15.29 -1.13
N ASP A 39 1.50 -14.60 -1.24
CA ASP A 39 2.79 -15.00 -0.67
C ASP A 39 2.95 -14.42 0.75
N ALA A 40 2.73 -15.27 1.75
CA ALA A 40 2.83 -14.88 3.15
C ALA A 40 4.23 -14.37 3.56
N ALA A 41 5.30 -14.87 2.95
CA ALA A 41 6.67 -14.44 3.26
C ALA A 41 6.93 -13.04 2.70
N ALA A 42 6.47 -12.76 1.48
CA ALA A 42 6.54 -11.43 0.88
C ALA A 42 5.75 -10.41 1.71
N VAL A 43 4.53 -10.74 2.12
CA VAL A 43 3.70 -9.87 2.97
C VAL A 43 4.37 -9.59 4.32
N ASP A 44 4.89 -10.59 5.02
CA ASP A 44 5.55 -10.39 6.32
C ASP A 44 6.78 -9.48 6.20
N SER A 45 7.59 -9.65 5.15
CA SER A 45 8.75 -8.79 4.89
C SER A 45 8.34 -7.33 4.69
N VAL A 46 7.37 -7.08 3.80
CA VAL A 46 6.94 -5.73 3.46
C VAL A 46 6.30 -5.04 4.65
N ILE A 47 5.41 -5.72 5.39
CA ILE A 47 4.72 -5.13 6.55
C ILE A 47 5.72 -4.74 7.65
N ARG A 48 6.76 -5.55 7.90
CA ARG A 48 7.80 -5.24 8.90
C ARG A 48 8.67 -4.06 8.50
N GLU A 49 8.99 -3.93 7.22
CA GLU A 49 9.88 -2.89 6.70
C GLU A 49 9.17 -1.55 6.48
N ALA A 50 7.93 -1.58 6.00
CA ALA A 50 7.22 -0.38 5.56
C ALA A 50 6.88 0.58 6.70
N LYS A 51 6.73 0.06 7.94
CA LYS A 51 6.39 0.82 9.16
C LYS A 51 5.21 1.77 8.92
N VAL A 52 4.14 1.22 8.36
CA VAL A 52 2.90 1.95 8.03
C VAL A 52 1.94 1.97 9.21
N ASP A 53 1.11 3.01 9.27
CA ASP A 53 0.03 3.16 10.25
C ASP A 53 -1.23 2.36 9.84
N SER A 54 -1.40 2.11 8.54
CA SER A 54 -2.56 1.39 7.99
C SER A 54 -2.23 0.66 6.70
N VAL A 55 -3.05 -0.35 6.38
CA VAL A 55 -3.04 -1.11 5.14
C VAL A 55 -4.42 -1.02 4.51
N VAL A 56 -4.47 -0.78 3.20
CA VAL A 56 -5.67 -0.71 2.37
C VAL A 56 -5.60 -1.75 1.26
#